data_AF-A0A919QBG6-F1
#
_entry.id   AF-A0A919QBG6-F1
#
_cell.length_a   1.000
_cell.length_b   1.000
_cell.length_c   1.000
_cell.angle_alpha   90.00
_cell.angle_beta   90.00
_cell.angle_gamma   90.00
#
_symmetry.space_group_name_H-M   'P 1'
#
loop_
_entity.id
_entity.type
_entity.pdbx_description
1 polymer ?
#
loop_
_entity_poly.entity_id
_entity_poly.type
_entity_poly.pdbx_seq_one_letter_code
_entity_poly.pdbx_strand_id
1 'polypeptide(L)' 'MHSRYRRRIGDTAIGGRETVIHLRVRRFFCLNAGCEKTIFAEQVPGVTVRHGPA' A
#
# COMPACT_ATOMS: atom_id res chain seq x y z
N MET A 1 -15.60 9.78 -4.03
CA MET A 1 -15.26 8.34 -4.13
C MET A 1 -14.23 7.99 -3.06
N HIS A 2 -14.62 7.31 -1.97
CA HIS A 2 -13.70 6.83 -0.93
C HIS A 2 -13.70 5.30 -0.89
N SER A 3 -12.93 4.65 -1.76
CA SER A 3 -12.69 3.21 -1.68
C SER A 3 -11.57 2.94 -0.68
N ARG A 4 -11.70 1.91 0.16
CA ARG A 4 -10.65 1.45 1.08
C ARG A 4 -10.34 -0.01 0.80
N TYR A 5 -9.07 -0.42 0.90
CA TYR A 5 -8.69 -1.84 0.82
C TYR A 5 -7.66 -2.20 1.89
N ARG A 6 -7.53 -3.50 2.20
CA ARG A 6 -6.52 -4.01 3.14
C ARG A 6 -5.30 -4.49 2.37
N ARG A 7 -4.13 -3.93 2.68
CA ARG A 7 -2.84 -4.43 2.23
C ARG A 7 -2.14 -5.17 3.36
N ARG A 8 -1.50 -6.29 3.05
CA ARG A 8 -0.55 -6.94 3.96
C ARG A 8 0.85 -6.43 3.61
N ILE A 9 1.57 -5.95 4.61
CA ILE A 9 2.98 -5.58 4.49
C ILE A 9 3.72 -6.55 5.40
N GLY A 10 4.58 -7.38 4.81
CA GLY A 10 5.53 -8.17 5.59
C GLY A 10 6.62 -7.23 6.06
N ASP A 11 6.88 -7.20 7.36
CA ASP A 11 8.01 -6.49 7.94
C ASP A 11 9.07 -7.51 8.39
N THR A 12 10.30 -7.01 8.54
CA THR A 12 11.44 -7.73 9.08
C THR A 12 11.06 -8.36 10.42
N ALA A 13 11.51 -9.60 10.65
CA ALA A 13 11.12 -10.38 11.80
C ALA A 13 11.34 -9.64 13.13
N ILE A 14 10.27 -9.36 13.89
CA ILE A 14 10.39 -8.82 15.24
C ILE A 14 10.76 -9.98 16.17
N GLY A 15 11.96 -9.91 16.77
CA GLY A 15 12.45 -10.96 17.67
C GLY A 15 12.58 -12.34 17.01
N GLY A 16 12.89 -12.39 15.71
CA GLY A 16 13.04 -13.64 14.96
C GLY A 16 11.74 -14.28 14.49
N ARG A 17 10.59 -13.61 14.64
CA ARG A 17 9.28 -14.07 14.15
C ARG A 17 8.79 -13.21 12.99
N GLU A 18 8.40 -13.85 11.89
CA GLU A 18 7.76 -13.18 10.77
C GLU A 18 6.53 -12.40 11.27
N THR A 19 6.48 -11.10 10.95
CA THR A 19 5.41 -10.22 11.40
C THR A 19 4.72 -9.59 10.18
N VAL A 20 3.39 -9.63 10.17
CA VAL A 20 2.57 -9.09 9.09
C VAL A 20 1.72 -7.94 9.62
N ILE A 21 1.88 -6.76 9.01
CA ILE A 21 1.04 -5.60 9.28
C ILE A 21 -0.12 -5.59 8.29
N HIS A 22 -1.36 -5.54 8.81
CA HIS A 22 -2.57 -5.36 8.02
C HIS A 22 -2.96 -3.88 7.98
N LEU A 23 -2.59 -3.20 6.90
CA LEU A 23 -2.87 -1.78 6.73
C LEU A 23 -4.16 -1.57 5.94
N ARG A 24 -5.10 -0.77 6.48
CA ARG A 24 -6.29 -0.32 5.75
C ARG A 24 -5.97 1.03 5.10
N VAL A 25 -5.81 1.04 3.78
CA VAL A 25 -5.45 2.22 3.00
C VAL A 25 -6.58 2.67 2.08
N ARG A 26 -6.62 3.96 1.77
CA ARG A 26 -7.45 4.57 0.75
C ARG A 26 -6.96 4.17 -0.64
N ARG A 27 -7.93 3.88 -1.50
CA ARG A 27 -7.74 3.61 -2.92
C ARG A 27 -8.27 4.80 -3.72
N PHE A 28 -7.43 5.34 -4.59
CA PHE A 28 -7.74 6.41 -5.51
C PHE A 28 -7.80 5.87 -6.93
N PHE A 29 -8.56 6.53 -7.79
CA PHE A 29 -8.72 6.17 -9.19
C PHE A 29 -8.36 7.36 -10.08
N CYS A 30 -7.55 7.14 -11.11
CA CYS A 30 -7.43 8.10 -12.20
C CYS A 30 -8.62 7.90 -13.14
N LEU A 31 -9.39 8.96 -13.38
CA LEU A 31 -10.55 8.92 -14.29
C LEU A 31 -10.19 9.35 -15.72
N ASN A 32 -8.94 9.74 -15.97
CA ASN A 32 -8.47 10.08 -17.30
C ASN A 32 -8.27 8.79 -18.11
N ALA A 33 -8.89 8.71 -19.28
CA ALA A 33 -8.81 7.55 -20.18
C ALA A 33 -7.39 7.26 -20.69
N GLY A 34 -6.48 8.25 -20.68
CA GLY A 34 -5.08 8.07 -21.08
C GLY A 34 -4.14 7.61 -19.96
N CYS A 35 -4.64 7.36 -18.74
CA CYS A 35 -3.81 6.93 -17.62
C CYS A 35 -3.40 5.46 -17.76
N GLU A 36 -2.10 5.19 -17.92
CA GLU A 36 -1.53 3.82 -17.88
C GLU A 36 -1.79 3.10 -16.55
N LYS A 37 -1.85 3.85 -15.44
CA LYS A 37 -2.21 3.34 -14.12
C LYS A 37 -3.50 3.99 -13.65
N THR A 38 -4.53 3.18 -13.47
CA THR A 38 -5.89 3.65 -13.16
C THR A 38 -6.18 3.62 -11.66
N ILE A 39 -5.38 2.91 -10.87
CA ILE A 39 -5.61 2.67 -9.44
C ILE A 39 -4.35 3.02 -8.65
N PHE A 40 -4.53 3.78 -7.58
CA PHE A 40 -3.47 4.17 -6.66
C PHE A 40 -3.89 3.87 -5.23
N ALA A 41 -2.91 3.62 -4.37
CA ALA A 41 -3.11 3.55 -2.93
C ALA A 41 -2.47 4.78 -2.27
N GLU A 42 -3.01 5.23 -1.13
CA GLU A 42 -2.30 6.23 -0.34
C GLU A 42 -0.94 5.69 0.15
N GLN A 43 0.04 6.57 0.24
CA GLN A 43 1.32 6.27 0.87
C GLN A 43 1.25 6.76 2.32
N VAL A 44 1.40 5.83 3.27
CA VAL A 44 1.45 6.13 4.70
C VAL A 44 2.92 6.35 5.09
N PRO A 45 3.31 7.57 5.52
CA PRO A 45 4.68 7.86 5.91
C PRO A 45 5.20 6.88 6.96
N GLY A 46 6.42 6.38 6.79
CA GLY A 46 7.04 5.44 7.72
C GLY A 46 6.52 4.00 7.67
N VAL A 47 5.49 3.71 6.85
CA VAL A 47 4.88 2.36 6.75
C VAL A 47 4.92 1.82 5.32
N THR A 48 4.82 2.71 4.32
CA THR A 48 4.87 2.32 2.90
C THR A 48 5.95 3.09 2.16
N VAL A 49 6.75 2.39 1.35
CA VAL A 49 7.69 2.98 0.39
C VAL A 49 7.14 2.85 -1.03
N ARG A 50 7.45 3.83 -1.89
CA ARG A 50 6.96 3.90 -3.29
C ARG A 50 7.41 2.70 -4.14
N HIS A 51 8.59 2.15 -3.81
CA HIS A 51 9.18 0.94 -4.38
C HIS A 51 9.70 0.12 -3.20
N GLY A 52 9.34 -1.17 -3.12
CA GLY A 52 9.85 -2.05 -2.05
C GLY A 52 11.38 -2.16 -2.09
N PRO A 53 12.04 -2.65 -1.03
CA PRO A 53 13.47 -2.87 -1.08
C PRO A 53 13.80 -3.86 -2.21
N ALA A 54 14.93 -3.63 -2.88
CA ALA A 54 15.55 -4.57 -3.81
C ALA A 54 15.99 -5.84 -3.08
#